data_AF-K0KUI4-F1
#
_entry.id   AF-K0KUI4-F1
#
_cell.length_a   1.000
_cell.length_b   1.000
_cell.length_c   1.000
_cell.angle_alpha   90.00
_cell.angle_beta   90.00
_cell.angle_gamma   90.00
#
_symmetry.space_group_name_H-M   'P 1'
#
loop_
_entity.id
_entity.type
_entity.pdbx_description
1 polymer ?
#
loop_
_entity_poly.entity_id
_entity_poly.type
_entity_poly.pdbx_seq_one_letter_code
_entity_poly.pdbx_strand_id
1 'polypeptide(L)'
;MQKLVLLMDKLKIQLINKFVEVIQIVIAEVLQISYDPSTVSLKELLGFFYKTHDPTTLNSQGPDQGTQYRSAIFTHDDEDLKIAKQVTEEYQPKWGNAIVTKVEPIKNFYDAEDYHQLYLHNNPSGYECPTHFVRNI
;
A
#
# COMPACT_ATOMS: atom_id res chain seq x y z
N MET A 1 5.11 16.92 10.31
CA MET A 1 4.38 16.14 9.28
C MET A 1 5.31 15.08 8.74
N GLN A 2 5.04 13.81 9.05
CA GLN A 2 5.67 12.67 8.39
C GLN A 2 4.74 12.18 7.26
N LYS A 3 5.30 11.43 6.31
CA LYS A 3 4.58 10.91 5.13
C LYS A 3 4.73 9.39 5.06
N LEU A 4 3.64 8.70 4.75
CA LEU A 4 3.55 7.24 4.60
C LEU A 4 2.81 6.92 3.29
N VAL A 5 3.09 5.78 2.62
CA VAL A 5 2.53 5.48 1.29
C VAL A 5 2.00 4.05 1.19
N LEU A 6 0.73 3.90 0.75
CA LEU A 6 -0.11 2.66 0.73
C LEU A 6 -0.94 2.55 -0.58
N LEU A 7 -1.75 1.51 -0.82
CA LEU A 7 -2.28 1.11 -2.15
C LEU A 7 -3.44 1.97 -2.76
N MET A 8 -3.68 1.82 -4.09
CA MET A 8 -4.47 2.71 -5.00
C MET A 8 -4.82 1.99 -6.36
N ASP A 9 -5.07 2.70 -7.48
CA ASP A 9 -5.66 2.23 -8.78
C ASP A 9 -5.31 3.23 -9.94
N LYS A 10 -5.35 3.05 -11.29
CA LYS A 10 -4.97 1.97 -12.27
C LYS A 10 -4.62 2.50 -13.72
N LEU A 11 -5.37 3.43 -14.33
CA LEU A 11 -5.54 3.54 -15.82
C LEU A 11 -4.29 3.73 -16.73
N LYS A 12 -3.14 4.25 -16.24
CA LYS A 12 -1.91 4.39 -17.08
C LYS A 12 -1.36 3.06 -17.63
N ILE A 13 -1.79 1.92 -17.08
CA ILE A 13 -1.36 0.57 -17.45
C ILE A 13 -1.34 0.33 -18.97
N GLN A 14 -2.38 0.74 -19.73
CA GLN A 14 -2.43 0.43 -21.17
C GLN A 14 -1.37 1.15 -22.03
N LEU A 15 -0.97 2.37 -21.68
CA LEU A 15 0.06 3.11 -22.42
C LEU A 15 1.47 2.68 -22.01
N ILE A 16 1.67 2.39 -20.72
CA ILE A 16 2.94 1.89 -20.18
C ILE A 16 3.29 0.50 -20.76
N ASN A 17 2.31 -0.39 -20.91
CA ASN A 17 2.50 -1.73 -21.47
C ASN A 17 3.10 -1.74 -22.89
N LYS A 18 2.93 -0.67 -23.68
CA LYS A 18 3.52 -0.55 -25.03
C LYS A 18 5.00 -0.16 -25.06
N PHE A 19 5.59 0.21 -23.93
CA PHE A 19 7.02 0.54 -23.79
C PHE A 19 7.76 -0.36 -22.77
N VAL A 20 7.03 -1.05 -21.89
CA VAL A 20 7.61 -1.93 -20.84
C VAL A 20 8.40 -3.13 -21.39
N GLU A 21 8.14 -3.58 -22.62
CA GLU A 21 8.91 -4.66 -23.26
C GLU A 21 10.42 -4.33 -23.42
N VAL A 22 10.80 -3.05 -23.34
CA VAL A 22 12.21 -2.60 -23.48
C VAL A 22 12.84 -2.23 -22.12
N ILE A 23 12.05 -1.74 -21.15
CA ILE A 23 12.51 -1.44 -19.78
C ILE A 23 11.41 -1.81 -18.78
N GLN A 24 11.67 -2.83 -17.95
CA GLN A 24 10.67 -3.37 -17.03
C GLN A 24 10.56 -2.55 -15.73
N ILE A 25 9.86 -1.41 -15.80
CA ILE A 25 9.59 -0.52 -14.66
C ILE A 25 8.47 -1.12 -13.79
N VAL A 26 8.79 -1.50 -12.55
CA VAL A 26 7.83 -2.11 -11.60
C VAL A 26 7.30 -1.08 -10.61
N ILE A 27 6.14 -0.50 -10.92
CA ILE A 27 5.42 0.47 -10.09
C ILE A 27 4.53 -0.28 -9.07
N ALA A 28 4.14 0.37 -7.97
CA ALA A 28 3.02 -0.02 -7.10
C ALA A 28 2.03 1.15 -7.06
N GLU A 29 0.77 0.88 -6.72
CA GLU A 29 -0.24 1.93 -6.65
C GLU A 29 -0.08 2.71 -5.31
N VAL A 30 -0.24 4.05 -5.28
CA VAL A 30 0.28 4.91 -4.17
C VAL A 30 -0.66 6.03 -3.64
N LEU A 31 -1.48 5.75 -2.63
CA LEU A 31 -2.04 6.72 -1.67
C LEU A 31 -0.94 7.21 -0.71
N GLN A 32 -0.67 8.52 -0.66
CA GLN A 32 0.21 9.13 0.33
C GLN A 32 -0.57 9.75 1.50
N ILE A 33 -0.29 9.29 2.72
CA ILE A 33 -0.83 9.81 3.98
C ILE A 33 0.17 10.83 4.55
N SER A 34 -0.29 12.05 4.83
CA SER A 34 0.42 13.03 5.66
C SER A 34 -0.27 13.11 7.02
N TYR A 35 0.48 13.01 8.12
CA TYR A 35 -0.08 12.94 9.47
C TYR A 35 0.65 13.81 10.50
N ASP A 36 -0.01 14.01 11.64
CA ASP A 36 0.53 14.67 12.83
C ASP A 36 0.88 13.61 13.91
N PRO A 37 2.17 13.40 14.21
CA PRO A 37 2.61 12.45 15.23
C PRO A 37 2.13 12.74 16.65
N SER A 38 1.61 13.94 16.94
CA SER A 38 0.98 14.27 18.22
C SER A 38 -0.47 13.77 18.35
N THR A 39 -1.09 13.42 17.22
CA THR A 39 -2.48 12.94 17.15
C THR A 39 -2.57 11.45 16.82
N VAL A 40 -1.66 10.92 16.00
CA VAL A 40 -1.58 9.48 15.68
C VAL A 40 -0.13 9.08 15.40
N SER A 41 0.33 7.97 15.97
CA SER A 41 1.68 7.47 15.75
C SER A 41 1.80 6.64 14.47
N LEU A 42 3.02 6.54 13.93
CA LEU A 42 3.33 5.64 12.81
C LEU A 42 2.93 4.18 13.12
N LYS A 43 3.09 3.73 14.37
CA LYS A 43 2.72 2.38 14.79
C LYS A 43 1.22 2.11 14.68
N GLU A 44 0.38 3.10 14.96
CA GLU A 44 -1.07 2.96 14.82
C GLU A 44 -1.50 2.94 13.35
N LEU A 45 -0.90 3.80 12.50
CA LEU A 45 -1.15 3.77 11.05
C LEU A 45 -0.74 2.44 10.41
N LEU A 46 0.42 1.90 10.79
CA LEU A 46 0.88 0.60 10.30
C LEU A 46 0.08 -0.58 10.88
N GLY A 47 -0.33 -0.49 12.15
CA GLY A 47 -1.24 -1.46 12.77
C GLY A 47 -2.63 -1.46 12.12
N PHE A 48 -3.10 -0.32 11.61
CA PHE A 48 -4.32 -0.24 10.80
C PHE A 48 -4.11 -0.84 9.39
N PHE A 49 -3.00 -0.54 8.72
CA PHE A 49 -2.62 -1.14 7.43
C PHE A 49 -2.62 -2.68 7.48
N TYR A 50 -2.04 -3.30 8.52
CA TYR A 50 -2.06 -4.76 8.68
C TYR A 50 -3.43 -5.36 9.01
N LYS A 51 -4.46 -4.53 9.21
CA LYS A 51 -5.85 -4.96 9.44
C LYS A 51 -6.73 -4.78 8.21
N THR A 52 -6.42 -3.86 7.31
CA THR A 52 -7.31 -3.50 6.19
C THR A 52 -7.21 -4.42 4.98
N HIS A 53 -6.08 -5.06 4.72
CA HIS A 53 -5.84 -5.91 3.55
C HIS A 53 -5.28 -7.28 3.95
N ASP A 54 -5.05 -8.18 2.97
CA ASP A 54 -4.26 -9.39 3.17
C ASP A 54 -2.78 -9.13 2.84
N PRO A 55 -1.85 -9.15 3.81
CA PRO A 55 -0.43 -8.90 3.61
C PRO A 55 0.37 -10.16 3.23
N THR A 56 -0.29 -11.31 3.06
CA THR A 56 0.34 -12.60 2.74
C THR A 56 0.36 -12.91 1.23
N THR A 57 -0.46 -12.20 0.45
CA THR A 57 -0.60 -12.43 -1.00
C THR A 57 0.50 -11.73 -1.81
N LEU A 58 1.39 -12.50 -2.41
CA LEU A 58 2.48 -11.98 -3.24
C LEU A 58 1.96 -11.49 -4.60
N ASN A 59 2.10 -10.18 -4.87
CA ASN A 59 1.71 -9.53 -6.12
C ASN A 59 0.21 -9.71 -6.48
N SER A 60 -0.67 -9.71 -5.48
CA SER A 60 -2.11 -9.68 -5.65
C SER A 60 -2.81 -9.18 -4.38
N GLN A 61 -4.08 -8.77 -4.52
CA GLN A 61 -4.97 -8.46 -3.41
C GLN A 61 -6.41 -8.86 -3.75
N GLY A 62 -6.95 -9.86 -3.07
CA GLY A 62 -8.23 -10.46 -3.44
C GLY A 62 -8.20 -10.97 -4.89
N PRO A 63 -9.13 -10.55 -5.77
CA PRO A 63 -9.11 -10.90 -7.19
C PRO A 63 -8.19 -10.00 -8.05
N ASP A 64 -7.70 -8.86 -7.54
CA ASP A 64 -6.78 -7.98 -8.27
C ASP A 64 -5.37 -8.62 -8.33
N GLN A 65 -4.90 -8.99 -9.52
CA GLN A 65 -3.63 -9.70 -9.72
C GLN A 65 -2.63 -8.87 -10.54
N GLY A 66 -1.39 -8.77 -10.04
CA GLY A 66 -0.31 -8.01 -10.67
C GLY A 66 0.64 -7.37 -9.66
N THR A 67 1.89 -7.13 -10.07
CA THR A 67 2.94 -6.57 -9.22
C THR A 67 2.60 -5.20 -8.65
N GLN A 68 1.65 -4.48 -9.25
CA GLN A 68 1.17 -3.19 -8.75
C GLN A 68 0.38 -3.30 -7.43
N TYR A 69 -0.38 -4.38 -7.21
CA TYR A 69 -1.19 -4.60 -5.99
C TYR A 69 -0.43 -5.25 -4.83
N ARG A 70 0.92 -5.31 -4.90
CA ARG A 70 1.74 -5.93 -3.87
C ARG A 70 1.62 -5.19 -2.54
N SER A 71 1.51 -5.92 -1.44
CA SER A 71 1.64 -5.34 -0.09
C SER A 71 3.03 -4.71 0.08
N ALA A 72 3.09 -3.42 0.40
CA ALA A 72 4.34 -2.69 0.58
C ALA A 72 4.17 -1.51 1.54
N ILE A 73 5.27 -1.13 2.20
CA ILE A 73 5.41 0.07 3.02
C ILE A 73 6.64 0.82 2.50
N PHE A 74 6.43 2.06 2.03
CA PHE A 74 7.52 2.94 1.61
C PHE A 74 7.77 4.04 2.65
N THR A 75 9.01 4.15 3.12
CA THR A 75 9.40 5.05 4.21
C THR A 75 10.23 6.24 3.72
N HIS A 76 10.13 7.37 4.42
CA HIS A 76 10.83 8.61 4.04
C HIS A 76 12.17 8.80 4.76
N ASP A 77 12.41 8.13 5.89
CA ASP A 77 13.69 8.10 6.61
C ASP A 77 13.97 6.73 7.26
N ASP A 78 15.13 6.61 7.91
CA ASP A 78 15.62 5.37 8.53
C ASP A 78 14.93 5.01 9.85
N GLU A 79 14.35 5.97 10.58
CA GLU A 79 13.60 5.67 11.81
C GLU A 79 12.19 5.18 11.46
N ASP A 80 11.54 5.81 10.46
CA ASP A 80 10.33 5.27 9.84
C ASP A 80 10.57 3.84 9.30
N LEU A 81 11.72 3.57 8.65
CA LEU A 81 12.12 2.24 8.16
C LEU A 81 12.27 1.21 9.29
N LYS A 82 12.86 1.64 10.42
CA LYS A 82 13.07 0.82 11.62
C LYS A 82 11.74 0.51 12.32
N ILE A 83 10.88 1.51 12.49
CA ILE A 83 9.53 1.34 13.06
C ILE A 83 8.69 0.42 12.15
N ALA A 84 8.74 0.61 10.83
CA ALA A 84 7.98 -0.20 9.88
C ALA A 84 8.36 -1.69 9.94
N LYS A 85 9.66 -1.99 9.96
CA LYS A 85 10.15 -3.37 10.13
C LYS A 85 9.74 -3.94 11.49
N GLN A 86 9.86 -3.17 12.57
CA GLN A 86 9.41 -3.62 13.90
C GLN A 86 7.90 -3.97 13.91
N VAL A 87 7.04 -3.12 13.34
CA VAL A 87 5.59 -3.39 13.30
C VAL A 87 5.27 -4.58 12.37
N THR A 88 6.06 -4.80 11.31
CA THR A 88 5.94 -5.99 10.46
C THR A 88 6.12 -7.26 11.30
N GLU A 89 7.20 -7.36 12.07
CA GLU A 89 7.47 -8.50 12.95
C GLU A 89 6.45 -8.63 14.10
N GLU A 90 5.97 -7.51 14.67
CA GLU A 90 4.89 -7.49 15.66
C GLU A 90 3.56 -8.04 15.10
N TYR A 91 3.36 -8.00 13.77
CA TYR A 91 2.17 -8.55 13.10
C TYR A 91 2.37 -9.93 12.46
N GLN A 92 3.60 -10.41 12.26
CA GLN A 92 3.87 -11.73 11.65
C GLN A 92 3.03 -12.87 12.30
N PRO A 93 3.00 -13.05 13.64
CA PRO A 93 2.24 -14.14 14.25
C PRO A 93 0.72 -14.06 14.03
N LYS A 94 0.17 -12.85 13.86
CA LYS A 94 -1.26 -12.61 13.58
C LYS A 94 -1.66 -13.06 12.18
N TRP A 95 -0.69 -13.15 11.28
CA TRP A 95 -0.82 -13.58 9.89
C TRP A 95 -0.08 -14.91 9.63
N GLY A 96 0.02 -15.77 10.65
CA GLY A 96 0.60 -17.12 10.53
C GLY A 96 2.10 -17.16 10.23
N ASN A 97 2.80 -16.03 10.40
CA ASN A 97 4.18 -15.78 9.96
C ASN A 97 4.37 -15.82 8.43
N ALA A 98 3.32 -15.44 7.68
CA ALA A 98 3.29 -15.45 6.21
C ALA A 98 3.25 -14.05 5.57
N ILE A 99 3.58 -12.97 6.30
CA ILE A 99 3.58 -11.61 5.73
C ILE A 99 4.68 -11.49 4.66
N VAL A 100 4.29 -11.06 3.46
CA VAL A 100 5.18 -10.78 2.32
C VAL A 100 5.31 -9.29 2.02
N THR A 101 4.79 -8.41 2.89
CA THR A 101 4.89 -6.95 2.78
C THR A 101 6.33 -6.51 2.60
N LYS A 102 6.62 -5.81 1.50
CA LYS A 102 7.96 -5.26 1.26
C LYS A 102 8.12 -3.91 1.97
N VAL A 103 9.10 -3.80 2.86
CA VAL A 103 9.44 -2.55 3.57
C VAL A 103 10.76 -1.99 3.04
N GLU A 104 10.72 -0.87 2.31
CA GLU A 104 11.91 -0.23 1.73
C GLU A 104 11.79 1.31 1.68
N PRO A 105 12.90 2.07 1.62
CA PRO A 105 12.85 3.51 1.39
C PRO A 105 12.15 3.88 0.09
N ILE A 106 11.41 4.99 0.10
CA ILE A 106 10.78 5.54 -1.09
C ILE A 106 11.82 6.02 -2.10
N LYS A 107 11.58 5.78 -3.40
CA LYS A 107 12.49 6.18 -4.50
C LYS A 107 11.90 7.31 -5.34
N ASN A 108 10.65 7.11 -5.77
CA ASN A 108 9.88 8.03 -6.57
C ASN A 108 8.42 7.95 -6.11
N PHE A 109 7.68 9.04 -6.27
CA PHE A 109 6.23 9.10 -6.10
C PHE A 109 5.66 9.95 -7.22
N TYR A 110 4.47 9.58 -7.71
CA TYR A 110 3.75 10.30 -8.76
C TYR A 110 2.26 10.21 -8.43
N ASP A 111 1.54 11.33 -8.51
CA ASP A 111 0.10 11.34 -8.30
C ASP A 111 -0.63 10.57 -9.41
N ALA A 112 -1.67 9.83 -9.03
CA ALA A 112 -2.65 9.27 -9.96
C ALA A 112 -3.64 10.34 -10.43
N GLU A 113 -4.26 10.08 -11.58
CA GLU A 113 -5.26 10.95 -12.18
C GLU A 113 -6.39 11.31 -11.22
N ASP A 114 -6.89 12.55 -11.31
CA ASP A 114 -7.84 13.17 -10.37
C ASP A 114 -9.08 12.33 -10.05
N TYR A 115 -9.59 11.52 -11.00
CA TYR A 115 -10.78 10.68 -10.78
C TYR A 115 -10.50 9.41 -9.94
N HIS A 116 -9.24 9.01 -9.74
CA HIS A 116 -8.84 7.99 -8.76
C HIS A 116 -8.83 8.57 -7.34
N GLN A 117 -8.63 9.88 -7.21
CA GLN A 117 -8.63 10.55 -5.91
C GLN A 117 -10.02 10.51 -5.29
N LEU A 118 -10.12 9.99 -4.07
CA LEU A 118 -11.38 9.76 -3.35
C LEU A 118 -12.40 8.90 -4.13
N TYR A 119 -11.94 7.97 -4.99
CA TYR A 119 -12.79 7.22 -5.94
C TYR A 119 -14.09 6.64 -5.33
N LEU A 120 -14.03 5.95 -4.19
CA LEU A 120 -15.21 5.34 -3.53
C LEU A 120 -16.11 6.37 -2.83
N HIS A 121 -15.60 7.54 -2.45
CA HIS A 121 -16.44 8.63 -1.93
C HIS A 121 -17.24 9.28 -3.07
N ASN A 122 -16.58 9.46 -4.22
CA ASN A 122 -17.20 10.01 -5.43
C ASN A 122 -18.12 8.99 -6.13
N ASN A 123 -17.83 7.69 -5.98
CA ASN A 123 -18.59 6.57 -6.56
C ASN A 123 -18.94 5.53 -5.47
N PRO A 124 -19.96 5.76 -4.61
CA PRO A 124 -20.31 4.86 -3.50
C PRO A 124 -20.85 3.48 -3.91
N SER A 125 -21.01 3.21 -5.21
CA SER A 125 -21.32 1.90 -5.78
C SER A 125 -20.21 1.42 -6.72
N GLY A 126 -18.98 1.89 -6.51
CA GLY A 126 -17.79 1.47 -7.25
C GLY A 126 -17.35 0.05 -6.89
N TYR A 127 -16.26 -0.40 -7.50
CA TYR A 127 -15.65 -1.68 -7.13
C TYR A 127 -14.92 -1.57 -5.79
N GLU A 128 -15.34 -2.39 -4.82
CA GLU A 128 -14.62 -2.63 -3.57
C GLU A 128 -14.01 -4.03 -3.59
N CYS A 129 -12.71 -4.14 -3.31
CA CYS A 129 -12.03 -5.42 -3.23
C CYS A 129 -12.48 -6.19 -1.97
N PRO A 130 -12.92 -7.46 -2.06
CA PRO A 130 -13.54 -8.18 -0.93
C PRO A 130 -12.59 -8.46 0.25
N THR A 131 -11.29 -8.22 0.11
CA THR A 131 -10.32 -8.29 1.20
C THR A 131 -10.05 -6.94 1.88
N HIS A 132 -10.63 -5.84 1.40
CA HIS A 132 -10.47 -4.48 1.95
C HIS A 132 -11.50 -4.17 3.05
N PHE A 133 -11.27 -4.71 4.25
CA PHE A 133 -12.10 -4.46 5.44
C PHE A 133 -11.24 -4.51 6.71
N VAL A 134 -11.65 -3.83 7.78
CA VAL A 134 -10.90 -3.78 9.05
C VAL A 134 -11.06 -5.09 9.83
N ARG A 135 -9.97 -5.85 9.94
CA ARG A 135 -9.91 -7.12 10.70
C ARG A 135 -9.72 -6.91 12.20
N ASN A 136 -10.36 -7.75 13.00
CA ASN A 136 -10.17 -7.81 14.46
C ASN A 136 -9.05 -8.80 14.82
N ILE A 137 -7.79 -8.34 14.71
CA ILE A 137 -6.56 -9.11 14.99
C ILE A 137 -5.55 -8.33 15.85
#